data_AF-Q54H13-F1
#
_entry.id   AF-Q54H13-F1
#
_cell.length_a   1.000
_cell.length_b   1.000
_cell.length_c   1.000
_cell.angle_alpha   90.00
_cell.angle_beta   90.00
_cell.angle_gamma   90.00
#
_symmetry.space_group_name_H-M   'P 1'
#
loop_
_entity.id
_entity.type
_entity.pdbx_description
1 polymer ?
#
loop_
_entity_poly.entity_id
_entity_poly.type
_entity_poly.pdbx_seq_one_letter_code
_entity_poly.pdbx_strand_id
1 'polypeptide(L)'
;MIGSIPNTVTFVSLLNGFNQKLTPGILPDGVKELLFGDTKQELIIGSIPNTVTRVSLLDGFNQKLTPGILPYGVKSLKLGDIKQELMIGSIPNTVKEVIVFKGFKLQIEPYVSKNVRIIFT
;
A
#
# COMPACT_ATOMS: atom_id res chain seq x y z
N MET A 1 12.40 -16.00 2.15
CA MET A 1 13.68 -16.17 1.41
C MET A 1 13.54 -15.41 0.10
N ILE A 2 14.53 -14.63 -0.32
CA ILE A 2 14.50 -13.99 -1.66
C ILE A 2 14.40 -15.09 -2.72
N GLY A 3 13.56 -14.89 -3.74
CA GLY A 3 13.36 -15.86 -4.82
C GLY A 3 12.36 -16.98 -4.53
N SER A 4 11.70 -16.99 -3.36
CA SER A 4 10.64 -17.99 -3.08
C SER A 4 9.32 -17.69 -3.80
N ILE A 5 9.12 -16.47 -4.27
CA ILE A 5 7.96 -16.05 -5.07
C ILE A 5 8.41 -15.99 -6.53
N PRO A 6 7.76 -16.73 -7.46
CA PRO A 6 8.14 -16.71 -8.87
C PRO A 6 8.09 -15.30 -9.48
N ASN A 7 9.04 -14.97 -10.36
CA ASN A 7 9.10 -13.67 -11.04
C ASN A 7 7.89 -13.40 -11.97
N THR A 8 7.09 -14.42 -12.28
CA THR A 8 5.85 -14.29 -13.05
C THR A 8 4.67 -13.79 -12.23
N VAL A 9 4.80 -13.71 -10.90
CA VAL A 9 3.72 -13.23 -10.02
C VAL A 9 3.51 -11.73 -10.24
N THR A 10 2.28 -11.36 -10.58
CA THR A 10 1.87 -9.97 -10.84
C THR A 10 0.96 -9.40 -9.75
N PHE A 11 0.34 -10.26 -8.94
CA PHE A 11 -0.56 -9.90 -7.85
C PHE A 11 -0.14 -10.63 -6.58
N VAL A 12 0.02 -9.89 -5.48
CA VAL A 12 0.29 -10.48 -4.16
C VAL A 12 -0.71 -9.94 -3.15
N SER A 13 -1.25 -10.86 -2.35
CA SER A 13 -2.17 -10.57 -1.25
C SER A 13 -1.56 -11.05 0.07
N LEU A 14 -1.37 -10.11 1.01
CA LEU A 14 -0.81 -10.35 2.33
C LEU A 14 -1.89 -10.06 3.36
N LEU A 15 -2.69 -11.09 3.66
CA LEU A 15 -3.93 -10.96 4.42
C LEU A 15 -3.71 -10.95 5.95
N ASN A 16 -4.82 -10.82 6.67
CA ASN A 16 -4.86 -10.73 8.13
C ASN A 16 -4.04 -11.84 8.79
N GLY A 17 -3.13 -11.44 9.68
CA GLY A 17 -2.25 -12.36 10.39
C GLY A 17 -0.95 -12.68 9.66
N PHE A 18 -0.71 -12.15 8.46
CA PHE A 18 0.59 -12.25 7.80
C PHE A 18 1.68 -11.64 8.69
N ASN A 19 2.58 -12.49 9.20
CA ASN A 19 3.55 -12.13 10.24
C ASN A 19 5.00 -12.31 9.77
N GLN A 20 5.27 -12.15 8.47
CA GLN A 20 6.63 -12.15 7.95
C GLN A 20 7.07 -10.73 7.60
N LYS A 21 8.32 -10.41 7.91
CA LYS A 21 8.91 -9.12 7.56
C LYS A 21 9.14 -9.06 6.07
N LEU A 22 8.63 -8.02 5.41
CA LEU A 22 8.93 -7.74 4.02
C LEU A 22 10.24 -6.95 3.95
N THR A 23 11.32 -7.60 3.55
CA THR A 23 12.58 -6.93 3.22
C THR A 23 12.67 -6.66 1.72
N PRO A 24 13.46 -5.67 1.28
CA PRO A 24 13.73 -5.43 -0.13
C PRO A 24 14.10 -6.73 -0.87
N GLY A 25 13.49 -6.95 -2.04
CA GLY A 25 13.71 -8.14 -2.88
C GLY A 25 12.91 -9.39 -2.51
N ILE A 26 12.13 -9.40 -1.42
CA ILE A 26 11.21 -10.54 -1.14
C ILE A 26 10.10 -10.61 -2.17
N LEU A 27 9.47 -9.47 -2.45
CA LEU A 27 8.48 -9.35 -3.52
C LEU A 27 9.22 -9.17 -4.85
N PRO A 28 8.93 -9.96 -5.89
CA PRO A 28 9.63 -9.85 -7.16
C PRO A 28 9.21 -8.60 -7.95
N ASP A 29 10.06 -8.12 -8.85
CA ASP A 29 9.78 -6.94 -9.69
C ASP A 29 8.61 -7.15 -10.66
N GLY A 30 8.14 -8.38 -10.85
CA GLY A 30 6.93 -8.71 -11.61
C GLY A 30 5.65 -8.15 -10.99
N VAL A 31 5.62 -7.91 -9.67
CA VAL A 31 4.41 -7.52 -8.95
C VAL A 31 3.93 -6.14 -9.39
N LYS A 32 2.66 -6.06 -9.80
CA LYS A 32 1.97 -4.84 -10.24
C LYS A 32 0.90 -4.38 -9.26
N GLU A 33 0.33 -5.31 -8.50
CA GLU A 33 -0.75 -5.06 -7.57
C GLU A 33 -0.52 -5.74 -6.22
N LEU A 34 -0.71 -4.96 -5.16
CA LEU A 34 -0.59 -5.41 -3.78
C LEU A 34 -1.87 -5.18 -3.01
N LEU A 35 -2.25 -6.17 -2.23
CA LEU A 35 -3.33 -6.09 -1.27
C LEU A 35 -2.80 -6.43 0.12
N PHE A 36 -2.97 -5.49 1.05
CA PHE A 36 -2.55 -5.62 2.45
C PHE A 36 -3.78 -5.71 3.34
N GLY A 37 -3.88 -6.79 4.10
CA GLY A 37 -4.73 -6.87 5.29
C GLY A 37 -3.99 -6.38 6.54
N ASP A 38 -4.41 -6.86 7.70
CA ASP A 38 -3.73 -6.63 8.98
C ASP A 38 -2.43 -7.45 9.08
N THR A 39 -1.39 -6.96 8.41
CA THR A 39 -0.02 -7.49 8.50
C THR A 39 0.59 -7.15 9.86
N LYS A 40 1.36 -8.07 10.44
CA LYS A 40 1.88 -7.95 11.82
C LYS A 40 3.29 -7.39 11.92
N GLN A 41 4.03 -7.44 10.83
CA GLN A 41 5.38 -6.89 10.75
C GLN A 41 5.35 -5.52 10.07
N GLU A 42 6.20 -4.63 10.55
CA GLU A 42 6.34 -3.27 10.01
C GLU A 42 6.79 -3.30 8.54
N LEU A 43 6.18 -2.45 7.72
CA LEU A 43 6.65 -2.18 6.37
C LEU A 43 7.86 -1.25 6.43
N ILE A 44 8.91 -1.58 5.68
CA ILE A 44 10.12 -0.75 5.57
C ILE A 44 10.26 -0.19 4.16
N ILE A 45 10.96 0.94 4.03
CA ILE A 45 11.21 1.58 2.73
C ILE A 45 11.94 0.58 1.81
N GLY A 46 11.48 0.48 0.56
CA GLY A 46 12.03 -0.46 -0.44
C GLY A 46 11.53 -1.90 -0.32
N SER A 47 10.69 -2.23 0.67
CA SER A 47 10.05 -3.55 0.78
C SER A 47 9.01 -3.82 -0.31
N ILE A 48 8.39 -2.76 -0.83
CA ILE A 48 7.45 -2.79 -1.94
C ILE A 48 8.19 -2.43 -3.24
N PRO A 49 8.18 -3.29 -4.28
CA PRO A 49 8.88 -3.03 -5.54
C PRO A 49 8.36 -1.78 -6.26
N ASN A 50 9.26 -1.05 -6.94
CA ASN A 50 8.89 0.16 -7.70
C ASN A 50 7.96 -0.11 -8.89
N THR A 51 7.80 -1.36 -9.27
CA THR A 51 6.90 -1.82 -10.33
C THR A 51 5.43 -1.92 -9.91
N VAL A 52 5.14 -1.83 -8.60
CA VAL A 52 3.78 -1.82 -8.07
C VAL A 52 3.08 -0.52 -8.46
N THR A 53 1.91 -0.67 -9.09
CA THR A 53 1.09 0.44 -9.58
C THR A 53 -0.25 0.55 -8.86
N ARG A 54 -0.71 -0.53 -8.23
CA ARG A 54 -1.97 -0.56 -7.49
C ARG A 54 -1.74 -1.13 -6.09
N VAL A 55 -2.23 -0.41 -5.08
CA VAL A 55 -2.14 -0.83 -3.67
C VAL A 55 -3.53 -0.76 -3.06
N SER A 56 -3.94 -1.81 -2.36
CA SER A 56 -5.16 -1.83 -1.54
C SER A 56 -4.79 -2.08 -0.10
N LEU A 57 -5.17 -1.16 0.79
CA LEU A 57 -5.01 -1.29 2.24
C LEU A 57 -6.39 -1.60 2.81
N LEU A 58 -6.62 -2.84 3.20
CA LEU A 58 -7.93 -3.31 3.65
C LEU A 58 -8.23 -2.84 5.08
N ASP A 59 -9.50 -3.00 5.48
CA ASP A 59 -9.97 -2.75 6.84
C ASP A 59 -9.08 -3.48 7.85
N GLY A 60 -8.64 -2.76 8.89
CA GLY A 60 -7.74 -3.33 9.89
C GLY A 60 -6.25 -3.20 9.59
N PHE A 61 -5.84 -2.71 8.40
CA PHE A 61 -4.43 -2.40 8.15
C PHE A 61 -3.92 -1.39 9.19
N ASN A 62 -2.96 -1.84 10.01
CA ASN A 62 -2.50 -1.11 11.20
C ASN A 62 -0.99 -0.81 11.15
N GLN A 63 -0.43 -0.64 9.96
CA GLN A 63 0.96 -0.25 9.78
C GLN A 63 1.05 1.24 9.49
N LYS A 64 2.06 1.90 10.06
CA LYS A 64 2.33 3.31 9.81
C LYS A 64 2.90 3.48 8.41
N LEU A 65 2.30 4.36 7.61
CA LEU A 65 2.84 4.73 6.30
C LEU A 65 3.70 5.98 6.44
N THR A 66 5.00 5.80 6.60
CA THR A 66 5.95 6.91 6.52
C THR A 66 6.25 7.25 5.04
N PRO A 67 6.69 8.49 4.73
CA PRO A 67 7.10 8.85 3.38
C PRO A 67 8.13 7.87 2.81
N GLY A 68 7.86 7.35 1.62
CA GLY A 68 8.72 6.37 0.92
C GLY A 68 8.37 4.90 1.14
N ILE A 69 7.41 4.55 2.03
CA ILE A 69 6.91 3.16 2.14
C ILE A 69 6.21 2.74 0.85
N LEU A 70 5.24 3.54 0.40
CA LEU A 70 4.63 3.35 -0.91
C LEU A 70 5.60 3.87 -1.98
N PRO A 71 5.95 3.06 -3.00
CA PRO A 71 6.91 3.49 -4.00
C PRO A 71 6.32 4.54 -4.94
N TYR A 72 7.19 5.32 -5.58
CA TYR A 72 6.80 6.36 -6.54
C TYR A 72 5.99 5.81 -7.74
N GLY A 73 6.05 4.51 -8.03
CA GLY A 73 5.29 3.86 -9.10
C GLY A 73 3.77 3.80 -8.89
N VAL A 74 3.27 3.91 -7.66
CA VAL A 74 1.84 3.71 -7.34
C VAL A 74 0.96 4.76 -8.05
N LYS A 75 -0.10 4.30 -8.72
CA LYS A 75 -1.06 5.11 -9.48
C LYS A 75 -2.46 5.07 -8.89
N SER A 76 -2.85 3.97 -8.28
CA SER A 76 -4.17 3.81 -7.64
C SER A 76 -4.00 3.24 -6.24
N LEU A 77 -4.65 3.87 -5.27
CA LEU A 77 -4.66 3.47 -3.86
C LEU A 77 -6.10 3.22 -3.41
N LYS A 78 -6.37 2.06 -2.84
CA LYS A 78 -7.65 1.77 -2.19
C LYS A 78 -7.47 1.76 -0.67
N LEU A 79 -8.35 2.45 0.04
CA LEU A 79 -8.31 2.62 1.49
C LEU A 79 -9.58 2.08 2.14
N GLY A 80 -9.45 0.99 2.90
CA GLY A 80 -10.40 0.55 3.91
C GLY A 80 -10.22 1.31 5.24
N ASP A 81 -10.96 0.93 6.28
CA ASP A 81 -10.85 1.48 7.65
C ASP A 81 -9.50 1.13 8.32
N ILE A 82 -8.42 1.74 7.80
CA ILE A 82 -7.06 1.65 8.30
C ILE A 82 -6.96 2.28 9.69
N LYS A 83 -6.00 1.81 10.50
CA LYS A 83 -5.93 2.16 11.93
C LYS A 83 -4.90 3.23 12.26
N GLN A 84 -3.99 3.52 11.33
CA GLN A 84 -2.96 4.54 11.48
C GLN A 84 -3.30 5.73 10.59
N GLU A 85 -3.14 6.95 11.13
CA GLU A 85 -3.26 8.17 10.36
C GLU A 85 -2.22 8.23 9.24
N LEU A 86 -2.64 8.80 8.11
CA LEU A 86 -1.73 9.12 7.02
C LEU A 86 -0.79 10.25 7.46
N MET A 87 0.40 10.30 6.85
CA MET A 87 1.37 11.36 7.08
C MET A 87 1.54 12.19 5.82
N ILE A 88 1.90 13.46 5.96
CA ILE A 88 2.24 14.29 4.81
C ILE A 88 3.40 13.62 4.05
N GLY A 89 3.19 13.39 2.75
CA GLY A 89 4.16 12.70 1.88
C GLY A 89 4.13 11.18 1.96
N SER A 90 3.26 10.55 2.76
CA SER A 90 3.12 9.09 2.77
C SER A 90 2.45 8.54 1.50
N ILE A 91 1.57 9.33 0.89
CA ILE A 91 0.95 9.02 -0.39
C ILE A 91 1.75 9.70 -1.50
N PRO A 92 2.37 8.94 -2.43
CA PRO A 92 3.15 9.51 -3.52
C PRO A 92 2.30 10.42 -4.42
N ASN A 93 2.89 11.53 -4.88
CA ASN A 93 2.21 12.48 -5.78
C ASN A 93 1.86 11.89 -7.17
N THR A 94 2.36 10.69 -7.46
CA THR A 94 2.05 9.90 -8.65
C THR A 94 0.71 9.17 -8.58
N VAL A 95 0.14 9.01 -7.39
CA VAL A 95 -1.21 8.48 -7.21
C VAL A 95 -2.19 9.42 -7.92
N LYS A 96 -2.98 8.86 -8.84
CA LYS A 96 -3.98 9.56 -9.66
C LYS A 96 -5.39 9.31 -9.16
N GLU A 97 -5.61 8.20 -8.48
CA GLU A 97 -6.91 7.82 -7.95
C GLU A 97 -6.77 7.25 -6.54
N VAL A 98 -7.61 7.73 -5.62
CA VAL A 98 -7.80 7.16 -4.30
C VAL A 98 -9.25 6.71 -4.19
N ILE A 99 -9.47 5.41 -4.00
CA ILE A 99 -10.79 4.85 -3.74
C ILE A 99 -10.91 4.61 -2.23
N VAL A 100 -11.95 5.14 -1.63
CA VAL A 100 -12.19 5.16 -0.20
C VAL A 100 -13.40 4.29 0.07
N PHE A 101 -13.18 3.18 0.76
CA PHE A 101 -14.26 2.24 1.08
C PHE A 101 -15.12 2.77 2.23
N LYS A 102 -16.39 2.37 2.20
CA LYS A 102 -17.38 2.67 3.23
C LYS A 102 -16.85 2.28 4.60
N GLY A 103 -16.92 3.24 5.52
CA GLY A 103 -16.43 3.06 6.89
C GLY A 103 -15.03 3.59 7.13
N PHE A 104 -14.33 4.13 6.14
CA PHE A 104 -13.10 4.92 6.36
C PHE A 104 -13.37 6.08 7.34
N LYS A 105 -12.64 6.13 8.46
CA LYS A 105 -12.90 7.10 9.54
C LYS A 105 -11.92 8.26 9.60
N LEU A 106 -10.75 8.12 8.97
CA LEU A 106 -9.66 9.08 9.07
C LEU A 106 -9.83 10.21 8.04
N GLN A 107 -8.99 11.23 8.16
CA GLN A 107 -8.91 12.28 7.15
C GLN A 107 -8.02 11.83 5.98
N ILE A 108 -8.40 12.22 4.77
CA ILE A 108 -7.63 11.96 3.54
C ILE A 108 -6.80 13.18 3.16
N GLU A 109 -7.42 14.36 3.22
CA GLU A 109 -6.72 15.64 3.10
C GLU A 109 -6.08 15.99 4.45
N PRO A 110 -4.89 16.62 4.48
CA PRO A 110 -4.12 17.15 3.34
C PRO A 110 -3.08 16.12 2.79
N TYR A 111 -3.30 14.83 3.00
CA TYR A 111 -2.27 13.79 2.81
C TYR A 111 -2.15 13.29 1.38
N VAL A 112 -3.10 13.64 0.51
CA VAL A 112 -3.09 13.30 -0.91
C VAL A 112 -2.89 14.57 -1.75
N SER A 113 -2.37 14.41 -2.96
CA SER A 113 -2.16 15.55 -3.87
C SER A 113 -3.49 16.14 -4.34
N LYS A 114 -3.61 17.47 -4.42
CA LYS A 114 -4.80 18.19 -4.91
C LYS A 114 -5.32 17.76 -6.30
N ASN A 115 -4.49 17.11 -7.10
CA ASN A 115 -4.84 16.66 -8.45
C ASN A 115 -5.32 15.19 -8.48
N VAL A 116 -5.44 14.54 -7.32
CA VAL A 116 -5.90 13.15 -7.23
C VAL A 116 -7.42 13.09 -7.36
N ARG A 117 -7.93 12.09 -8.08
CA ARG A 117 -9.35 11.78 -8.08
C ARG A 117 -9.68 10.97 -6.84
N ILE A 118 -10.56 11.47 -5.99
CA ILE A 118 -11.04 10.74 -4.79
C ILE A 118 -12.45 10.21 -5.09
N ILE A 119 -12.65 8.90 -4.88
CA ILE A 119 -13.93 8.22 -5.09
C ILE A 119 -14.31 7.53 -3.78
N PHE A 120 -15.53 7.76 -3.30
CA PHE A 120 -16.08 7.06 -2.13
C PHE A 120 -17.01 5.95 -2.62
N THR A 121 -16.86 4.74 -2.06
CA THR A 121 -17.64 3.55 -2.44
C THR A 121 -18.17 2.81 -1.22
#